data_AF-A0A1G7MI93-F1
#
_entry.id   AF-A0A1G7MI93-F1
#
_cell.length_a   1.000
_cell.length_b   1.000
_cell.length_c   1.000
_cell.angle_alpha   90.00
_cell.angle_beta   90.00
_cell.angle_gamma   90.00
#
_symmetry.space_group_name_H-M   'P 1'
#
loop_
_entity.id
_entity.type
_entity.pdbx_description
1 polymer ?
#
loop_
_entity_poly.entity_id
_entity_poly.type
_entity_poly.pdbx_seq_one_letter_code
_entity_poly.pdbx_strand_id
1 'polypeptide(L)'
;MAGNQGHRNEWVSTFPFYWMSEVPAFEGARNGFRPAGDTVIGHDVWIGSEAIVMPGVQIGDGAVTGTRAVVTRDVEPYAIVGGNPAGTIRKRFDEARIGLLLELRWWEWSDDQLHAAMPILTSGDIEALHAHWTATIRAR
;
A
#
# COMPACT_ATOMS: atom_id res chain seq x y z
N MET A 1 16.53 -4.01 1.33
CA MET A 1 17.12 -2.65 1.23
C MET A 1 15.99 -1.63 1.15
N ALA A 2 15.37 -1.33 2.29
CA ALA A 2 14.33 -0.31 2.41
C ALA A 2 14.98 0.99 2.91
N GLY A 3 14.86 2.08 2.15
CA GLY A 3 15.57 3.33 2.42
C GLY A 3 16.34 3.86 1.23
N ASN A 4 17.34 4.70 1.50
CA ASN A 4 18.14 5.37 0.48
C ASN A 4 19.35 4.55 -0.02
N GLN A 5 19.52 3.31 0.44
CA GLN A 5 20.63 2.41 0.08
C GLN A 5 22.03 3.00 0.34
N GLY A 6 22.15 3.95 1.28
CA GLY A 6 23.43 4.62 1.58
C GLY A 6 23.71 5.87 0.74
N HIS A 7 22.87 6.20 -0.24
CA HIS A 7 23.03 7.37 -1.11
C HIS A 7 22.34 8.61 -0.50
N ARG A 8 23.09 9.69 -0.33
CA ARG A 8 22.62 10.96 0.24
C ARG A 8 22.66 12.03 -0.83
N ASN A 9 21.51 12.40 -1.37
CA ASN A 9 21.40 13.39 -2.45
C ASN A 9 21.64 14.83 -1.98
N GLU A 10 21.72 15.04 -0.67
CA GLU A 10 22.08 16.30 -0.05
C GLU A 10 23.57 16.38 0.36
N TRP A 11 24.34 15.30 0.20
CA TRP A 11 25.80 15.32 0.43
C TRP A 11 26.54 15.72 -0.85
N VAL A 12 27.81 16.09 -0.71
CA VAL A 12 28.69 16.47 -1.84
C VAL A 12 28.78 15.36 -2.91
N SER A 13 28.71 14.09 -2.50
CA SER A 13 28.69 12.94 -3.40
C SER A 13 27.61 11.95 -2.94
N THR A 14 26.92 11.34 -3.91
CA THR A 14 26.00 10.23 -3.67
C THR A 14 26.69 8.88 -3.61
N PHE A 15 27.98 8.78 -3.95
CA PHE A 15 28.72 7.53 -3.90
C PHE A 15 28.84 7.05 -2.44
N PRO A 16 28.44 5.80 -2.12
CA PRO A 16 28.28 5.38 -0.73
C PRO A 16 29.61 4.79 -0.20
N PHE A 17 30.63 5.65 -0.05
CA PHE A 17 32.00 5.29 0.33
C PHE A 17 32.08 4.35 1.55
N TYR A 18 31.17 4.48 2.51
CA TYR A 18 31.11 3.66 3.73
C TYR A 18 31.06 2.15 3.46
N TRP A 19 30.49 1.71 2.33
CA TRP A 19 30.33 0.29 2.01
C TRP A 19 31.52 -0.32 1.26
N MET A 20 32.52 0.49 0.88
CA MET A 20 33.70 0.06 0.11
C MET A 20 34.91 -0.13 1.04
N SER A 21 34.79 -1.05 2.00
CA SER A 21 35.80 -1.25 3.05
C SER A 21 37.14 -1.76 2.52
N GLU A 22 37.19 -2.28 1.30
CA GLU A 22 38.38 -2.73 0.61
C GLU A 22 39.25 -1.60 0.05
N VAL A 23 38.78 -0.34 0.07
CA VAL A 23 39.50 0.81 -0.46
C VAL A 23 40.04 1.67 0.68
N PRO A 24 41.36 1.63 0.99
CA PRO A 24 41.94 2.36 2.13
C PRO A 24 41.71 3.87 2.09
N ALA A 25 41.63 4.47 0.90
CA ALA A 25 41.38 5.90 0.72
C ALA A 25 40.00 6.36 1.23
N PHE A 26 39.07 5.42 1.48
CA PHE A 26 37.71 5.70 1.95
C PHE A 26 37.56 5.47 3.46
N GLU A 27 38.64 5.14 4.17
CA GLU A 27 38.63 5.04 5.63
C GLU A 27 38.10 6.33 6.28
N GLY A 28 37.20 6.19 7.25
CA GLY A 28 36.52 7.32 7.90
C GLY A 28 35.28 7.84 7.17
N ALA A 29 34.87 7.23 6.05
CA ALA A 29 33.59 7.51 5.41
C ALA A 29 32.43 7.35 6.41
N ARG A 30 31.45 8.27 6.35
CA ARG A 30 30.26 8.21 7.21
C ARG A 30 29.21 7.28 6.60
N ASN A 31 28.54 6.49 7.45
CA ASN A 31 27.39 5.69 7.00
C ASN A 31 26.26 6.61 6.54
N GLY A 32 25.97 6.58 5.24
CA GLY A 32 24.92 7.36 4.61
C GLY A 32 23.53 6.73 4.67
N PHE A 33 23.39 5.50 5.18
CA PHE A 33 22.12 4.79 5.17
C PHE A 33 21.07 5.46 6.06
N ARG A 34 19.86 5.58 5.52
CA ARG A 34 18.64 5.97 6.23
C ARG A 34 17.51 5.03 5.82
N PRO A 35 16.83 4.38 6.78
CA PRO A 35 15.64 3.59 6.49
C PRO A 35 14.49 4.51 6.02
N ALA A 36 13.56 3.97 5.23
CA ALA A 36 12.36 4.69 4.79
C ALA A 36 11.09 4.31 5.59
N GLY A 37 11.22 3.43 6.59
CA GLY A 37 10.07 2.76 7.21
C GLY A 37 9.63 1.53 6.43
N ASP A 38 8.65 0.82 6.97
CA ASP A 38 8.06 -0.36 6.33
C ASP A 38 7.23 0.06 5.12
N THR A 39 7.32 -0.71 4.03
CA THR A 39 6.34 -0.64 2.95
C THR A 39 5.17 -1.53 3.36
N VAL A 40 3.98 -0.93 3.50
CA VAL A 40 2.78 -1.63 3.97
C VAL A 40 1.77 -1.70 2.84
N ILE A 41 1.30 -2.90 2.53
CA ILE A 41 0.21 -3.14 1.58
C ILE A 41 -0.98 -3.61 2.39
N GLY A 42 -2.09 -2.89 2.28
CA GLY A 42 -3.35 -3.23 2.92
C GLY A 42 -4.01 -4.50 2.36
N HIS A 43 -5.21 -4.78 2.84
CA HIS A 43 -6.03 -5.89 2.39
C HIS A 43 -6.74 -5.55 1.07
N ASP A 44 -7.09 -6.56 0.27
CA ASP A 44 -7.80 -6.40 -1.02
C ASP A 44 -7.11 -5.43 -2.01
N VAL A 45 -5.78 -5.29 -1.93
CA VAL A 45 -5.02 -4.46 -2.88
C VAL A 45 -4.78 -5.24 -4.17
N TRP A 46 -5.24 -4.70 -5.30
CA TRP A 46 -4.90 -5.24 -6.62
C TRP A 46 -3.68 -4.51 -7.19
N ILE A 47 -2.56 -5.24 -7.32
CA ILE A 47 -1.32 -4.71 -7.89
C ILE A 47 -1.19 -5.11 -9.36
N GLY A 48 -1.16 -4.11 -10.25
CA GLY A 48 -0.95 -4.31 -11.67
C GLY A 48 0.43 -4.86 -12.00
N SER A 49 0.54 -5.60 -13.10
CA SER A 49 1.81 -6.22 -13.51
C SER A 49 2.92 -5.17 -13.69
N GLU A 50 4.14 -5.52 -13.31
CA GLU A 50 5.32 -4.63 -13.41
C GLU A 50 5.18 -3.28 -12.68
N ALA A 51 4.24 -3.14 -11.74
CA ALA A 51 4.20 -1.96 -10.87
C ALA A 51 5.43 -1.93 -9.93
N ILE A 52 5.95 -0.73 -9.67
CA ILE A 52 7.07 -0.47 -8.79
C ILE A 52 6.56 0.31 -7.58
N VAL A 53 6.80 -0.21 -6.38
CA VAL A 53 6.45 0.47 -5.11
C VAL A 53 7.74 0.96 -4.45
N MET A 54 7.83 2.26 -4.20
CA MET A 54 9.02 2.86 -3.59
C MET A 54 9.11 2.50 -2.09
N PRO A 55 10.32 2.48 -1.50
CA PRO A 55 10.49 2.18 -0.08
C PRO A 55 9.68 3.13 0.83
N GLY A 56 9.04 2.58 1.86
CA GLY A 56 8.29 3.33 2.87
C GLY A 56 6.86 3.74 2.47
N VAL A 57 6.42 3.39 1.27
CA VAL A 57 5.04 3.67 0.80
C VAL A 57 4.02 2.80 1.53
N GLN A 58 2.91 3.41 1.93
CA GLN A 58 1.71 2.73 2.43
C GLN A 58 0.60 2.72 1.37
N ILE A 59 0.10 1.53 1.03
CA ILE A 59 -1.03 1.35 0.09
C ILE A 59 -2.25 0.89 0.88
N GLY A 60 -3.27 1.74 0.93
CA GLY A 60 -4.50 1.49 1.71
C GLY A 60 -5.36 0.36 1.18
N ASP A 61 -6.25 -0.15 2.04
CA ASP A 61 -7.13 -1.28 1.75
C ASP A 61 -7.98 -1.05 0.49
N GLY A 62 -8.17 -2.09 -0.31
CA GLY A 62 -8.99 -2.05 -1.52
C GLY A 62 -8.43 -1.19 -2.66
N ALA A 63 -7.22 -0.63 -2.53
CA ALA A 63 -6.59 0.16 -3.58
C ALA A 63 -6.24 -0.68 -4.81
N VAL A 64 -6.14 -0.02 -5.97
CA VAL A 64 -5.73 -0.63 -7.24
C VAL A 64 -4.57 0.14 -7.83
N THR A 65 -3.46 -0.54 -8.11
CA THR A 65 -2.34 0.05 -8.85
C THR A 65 -2.39 -0.43 -10.29
N GLY A 66 -2.32 0.50 -11.25
CA GLY A 66 -2.25 0.17 -12.66
C GLY A 66 -0.95 -0.56 -13.02
N THR A 67 -0.99 -1.34 -14.10
CA THR A 67 0.21 -1.94 -14.71
C THR A 67 1.29 -0.88 -14.95
N ARG A 68 2.55 -1.20 -14.61
CA ARG A 68 3.71 -0.29 -14.72
C ARG A 68 3.61 1.02 -13.93
N ALA A 69 2.72 1.12 -12.95
CA ALA A 69 2.66 2.29 -12.08
C ALA A 69 3.95 2.39 -11.23
N VAL A 70 4.49 3.60 -11.07
CA VAL A 70 5.61 3.87 -10.15
C VAL A 70 5.07 4.62 -8.95
N VAL A 71 4.74 3.89 -7.89
CA VAL A 71 4.11 4.40 -6.68
C VAL A 71 5.17 5.03 -5.78
N THR A 72 5.23 6.37 -5.80
CA THR A 72 6.23 7.16 -5.06
C THR A 72 5.69 7.81 -3.78
N ARG A 73 4.39 7.67 -3.49
CA ARG A 73 3.69 8.27 -2.35
C ARG A 73 2.59 7.31 -1.88
N ASP A 74 2.14 7.50 -0.65
CA ASP A 74 1.04 6.73 -0.07
C ASP A 74 -0.22 6.80 -0.94
N VAL A 75 -0.96 5.69 -0.96
CA VAL A 75 -2.18 5.51 -1.75
C VAL A 75 -3.35 5.34 -0.79
N GLU A 76 -4.37 6.18 -0.95
CA GLU A 76 -5.57 6.11 -0.12
C GLU A 76 -6.33 4.80 -0.30
N PRO A 77 -7.05 4.32 0.73
CA PRO A 77 -7.95 3.17 0.58
C PRO A 77 -8.91 3.35 -0.58
N TYR A 78 -9.14 2.27 -1.33
CA TYR A 78 -10.02 2.20 -2.50
C TYR A 78 -9.66 3.17 -3.64
N ALA A 79 -8.49 3.82 -3.62
CA ALA A 79 -8.01 4.62 -4.74
C ALA A 79 -7.52 3.74 -5.88
N ILE A 80 -7.74 4.19 -7.11
CA ILE A 80 -7.14 3.63 -8.33
C ILE A 80 -6.05 4.58 -8.78
N VAL A 81 -4.80 4.12 -8.79
CA VAL A 81 -3.62 4.92 -9.18
C VAL A 81 -2.96 4.35 -10.42
N GLY A 82 -2.29 5.19 -11.20
CA GLY A 82 -1.52 4.76 -12.37
C GLY A 82 -0.55 5.82 -12.86
N GLY A 83 0.38 5.41 -13.73
CA GLY A 83 1.38 6.29 -14.33
C GLY A 83 2.74 6.29 -13.61
N ASN A 84 3.66 7.11 -14.11
CA ASN A 84 5.01 7.28 -13.58
C ASN A 84 5.37 8.79 -13.54
N PRO A 85 5.38 9.44 -12.36
CA PRO A 85 4.97 8.87 -11.06
C PRO A 85 3.47 8.57 -11.02
N ALA A 86 3.07 7.59 -10.19
CA ALA A 86 1.68 7.20 -10.05
C ALA A 86 0.85 8.34 -9.43
N GLY A 87 -0.26 8.68 -10.09
CA GLY A 87 -1.26 9.62 -9.60
C GLY A 87 -2.61 8.94 -9.42
N THR A 88 -3.44 9.47 -8.53
CA THR A 88 -4.83 9.03 -8.37
C THR A 88 -5.64 9.35 -9.61
N ILE A 89 -6.27 8.33 -10.20
CA ILE A 89 -7.16 8.45 -11.35
C ILE A 89 -8.59 8.71 -10.84
N ARG A 90 -9.06 7.88 -9.91
CA ARG A 90 -10.36 7.99 -9.21
C ARG A 90 -10.37 7.07 -8.00
N LYS A 91 -11.41 7.14 -7.17
CA LYS A 91 -11.73 6.10 -6.17
C LYS A 91 -12.67 5.04 -6.77
N ARG A 92 -12.66 3.82 -6.21
CA ARG A 92 -13.59 2.73 -6.58
C ARG A 92 -15.03 3.12 -6.27
N PHE A 93 -15.26 3.77 -5.12
CA PHE A 93 -16.55 4.19 -4.60
C PHE A 93 -16.47 5.62 -4.02
N ASP A 94 -17.62 6.17 -3.61
CA ASP A 94 -17.67 7.43 -2.86
C ASP A 94 -17.21 7.25 -1.39
N GLU A 95 -16.91 8.36 -0.71
CA GLU A 95 -16.38 8.35 0.67
C GLU A 95 -17.31 7.67 1.67
N ALA A 96 -18.63 7.80 1.50
CA ALA A 96 -19.60 7.19 2.41
C ALA A 96 -19.51 5.67 2.33
N ARG A 97 -19.51 5.11 1.11
CA ARG A 97 -19.36 3.68 0.87
C ARG A 97 -17.99 3.14 1.28
N ILE A 98 -16.92 3.91 1.06
CA ILE A 98 -15.58 3.55 1.55
C ILE A 98 -15.59 3.47 3.08
N GLY A 99 -16.22 4.43 3.75
CA GLY A 99 -16.37 4.41 5.21
C GLY A 99 -17.06 3.14 5.72
N LEU A 100 -18.15 2.70 5.06
CA LEU A 100 -18.83 1.45 5.41
C LEU A 100 -17.90 0.23 5.28
N LEU A 101 -17.14 0.16 4.19
CA LEU A 101 -16.22 -0.96 3.94
C LEU A 101 -15.06 -1.01 4.93
N LEU A 102 -14.47 0.15 5.25
CA LEU A 102 -13.41 0.28 6.23
C LEU A 102 -13.90 0.02 7.66
N GLU A 103 -15.17 0.27 7.95
CA GLU A 103 -15.78 -0.08 9.23
C GLU A 103 -15.97 -1.60 9.37
N LEU A 104 -16.51 -2.26 8.33
CA LEU A 104 -16.89 -3.67 8.42
C LEU A 104 -15.71 -4.66 8.27
N ARG A 105 -14.62 -4.26 7.59
CA ARG A 105 -13.37 -5.03 7.42
C ARG A 105 -13.58 -6.51 7.11
N TRP A 106 -14.27 -6.80 6.00
CA TRP A 106 -14.68 -8.17 5.65
C TRP A 106 -13.52 -9.16 5.55
N TRP A 107 -12.31 -8.70 5.25
CA TRP A 107 -11.09 -9.51 5.24
C TRP A 107 -10.67 -10.06 6.62
N GLU A 108 -11.31 -9.61 7.71
CA GLU A 108 -11.11 -10.15 9.07
C GLU A 108 -12.19 -11.15 9.48
N TRP A 109 -13.20 -11.39 8.63
CA TRP A 109 -14.30 -12.29 8.95
C TRP A 109 -13.87 -13.76 8.88
N SER A 110 -14.58 -14.62 9.61
CA SER A 110 -14.37 -16.07 9.52
C SER A 110 -14.86 -16.64 8.19
N ASP A 111 -14.37 -17.82 7.82
CA ASP A 111 -14.79 -18.51 6.59
C ASP A 111 -16.31 -18.70 6.51
N ASP A 112 -16.97 -19.04 7.62
CA ASP A 112 -18.43 -19.18 7.67
C ASP A 112 -19.16 -17.85 7.39
N GLN A 113 -18.65 -16.75 7.94
CA GLN A 113 -19.19 -15.41 7.72
C GLN A 113 -18.99 -14.98 6.26
N LEU A 114 -17.80 -15.24 5.69
CA LEU A 114 -17.51 -14.99 4.27
C LEU A 114 -18.42 -15.83 3.37
N HIS A 115 -18.58 -17.12 3.66
CA HIS A 115 -19.44 -18.02 2.88
C HIS A 115 -20.89 -17.52 2.85
N ALA A 116 -21.42 -17.08 3.99
CA ALA A 116 -22.77 -16.53 4.08
C ALA A 116 -22.95 -15.22 3.29
N ALA A 117 -21.92 -14.38 3.23
CA ALA A 117 -21.94 -13.09 2.53
C ALA A 117 -21.52 -13.16 1.05
N MET A 118 -21.06 -14.32 0.56
CA MET A 118 -20.42 -14.47 -0.75
C MET A 118 -21.26 -13.95 -1.94
N PRO A 119 -22.59 -14.17 -2.00
CA PRO A 119 -23.40 -13.58 -3.06
C PRO A 119 -23.38 -12.04 -3.09
N ILE A 120 -23.21 -11.39 -1.92
CA ILE A 120 -23.16 -9.93 -1.80
C ILE A 120 -21.75 -9.42 -2.10
N LEU A 121 -20.71 -10.08 -1.57
CA LEU A 121 -19.30 -9.75 -1.83
C LEU A 121 -18.93 -9.78 -3.31
N THR A 122 -19.63 -10.59 -4.09
CA THR A 122 -19.46 -10.69 -5.56
C THR A 122 -20.42 -9.78 -6.34
N SER A 123 -20.93 -8.72 -5.69
CA SER A 123 -21.78 -7.68 -6.26
C SER A 123 -21.23 -6.28 -6.00
N GLY A 124 -21.96 -5.23 -6.43
CA GLY A 124 -21.65 -3.83 -6.11
C GLY A 124 -22.45 -3.26 -4.93
N ASP A 125 -23.24 -4.07 -4.23
CA ASP A 125 -24.19 -3.63 -3.20
C ASP A 125 -23.53 -3.57 -1.81
N ILE A 126 -22.81 -2.47 -1.56
CA ILE A 126 -22.06 -2.25 -0.32
C ILE A 126 -23.00 -2.04 0.87
N GLU A 127 -24.13 -1.38 0.63
CA GLU A 127 -25.15 -1.11 1.63
C GLU A 127 -25.79 -2.41 2.12
N ALA A 128 -26.10 -3.36 1.22
CA ALA A 128 -26.56 -4.69 1.61
C ALA A 128 -25.50 -5.46 2.41
N LEU A 129 -24.21 -5.35 2.05
CA LEU A 129 -23.12 -6.02 2.77
C LEU A 129 -22.97 -5.47 4.19
N HIS A 130 -23.02 -4.15 4.35
CA HIS A 130 -22.94 -3.50 5.65
C HIS A 130 -24.17 -3.82 6.53
N ALA A 131 -25.37 -3.85 5.93
CA ALA A 131 -26.58 -4.28 6.62
C ALA A 131 -26.49 -5.74 7.09
N HIS A 132 -25.97 -6.64 6.24
CA HIS A 132 -25.69 -8.04 6.62
C HIS A 132 -24.74 -8.10 7.82
N TRP A 133 -23.57 -7.46 7.72
CA TRP A 133 -22.58 -7.40 8.79
C TRP A 133 -23.16 -6.91 10.12
N THR A 134 -23.93 -5.82 10.07
CA THR A 134 -24.55 -5.22 11.26
C THR A 134 -25.53 -6.20 11.92
N ALA A 135 -26.32 -6.92 11.12
CA ALA A 135 -27.33 -7.84 11.62
C ALA A 135 -26.78 -9.18 12.13
N THR A 136 -25.70 -9.70 11.55
CA THR A 136 -25.27 -11.10 11.75
C THR A 136 -23.92 -11.25 12.44
N ILE A 137 -23.04 -10.24 12.32
CA ILE A 137 -21.64 -10.31 12.77
C ILE A 137 -21.39 -9.34 13.92
N ARG A 138 -21.67 -8.04 13.72
CA ARG A 138 -21.38 -6.99 14.72
C ARG A 138 -22.24 -7.10 15.98
N ALA A 139 -23.47 -7.59 15.85
CA ALA A 139 -24.40 -7.72 16.97
C ALA A 139 -24.05 -8.88 17.94
N ARG A 140 -22.98 -9.63 17.67
CA ARG A 140 -22.47 -10.73 18.50
C ARG A 140 -21.17 -10.31 19.18
#